data_AF-D3B3J4-F1
#
_entry.id   AF-D3B3J4-F1
#
_cell.length_a   1.000
_cell.length_b   1.000
_cell.length_c   1.000
_cell.angle_alpha   90.00
_cell.angle_beta   90.00
_cell.angle_gamma   90.00
#
_symmetry.space_group_name_H-M   'P 1'
#
loop_
_entity.id
_entity.type
_entity.pdbx_description
1 polymer ?
#
loop_
_entity_poly.entity_id
_entity_poly.type
_entity_poly.pdbx_seq_one_letter_code
_entity_poly.pdbx_strand_id
1 'polypeptide(L)'
;MKINYLLSIVIILTIALTGANGELTSTERMKILNEMNWWRFDPTPLSNPPMGAMSWNSTYANQLQEFVDKCANGYSPNALAGNVSEYVISYKGDWNVTVVLNYILSTKVNYNFTTKSCNPGTVCLHSYAVVSKMKSFACALNKCNDTYRFYCNFDPVGPYRGVNPYEPKPVPTKSPVPTTTPTPTPTKTTPPTPTPTKTTPPTPAPTQTTGPISINWRAQSTPVRNQGQCGSCYIFSAIAGAETRYVIKTGADPNTVDFSEQECLNCISNGCNGGWYTMVFDALKNEGFGPESATPYTQVQTTCVKTAQPRVPFAGYTTTGRSKEKLIESLKTGPVTIALWVDEGWQNYRSGIYSCAQQNNWVNHGVLLTGYDLATNSWLIKNSWGTSWGEGGYIRMTANNDNCNIYGSSALYVNY
;
A
#
# COMPACT_ATOMS: atom_id res chain seq x y z
N MET A 1 18.86 -54.46 41.18
CA MET A 1 18.63 -53.46 42.24
C MET A 1 19.04 -52.09 41.67
N LYS A 2 18.08 -51.16 41.66
CA LYS A 2 18.16 -49.69 41.42
C LYS A 2 18.40 -49.12 40.00
N ILE A 3 17.62 -48.06 39.81
CA ILE A 3 17.26 -47.20 38.66
C ILE A 3 17.93 -45.83 38.88
N ASN A 4 18.16 -45.09 37.79
CA ASN A 4 18.05 -43.62 37.59
C ASN A 4 19.27 -43.09 36.81
N TYR A 5 19.24 -42.09 35.91
CA TYR A 5 18.29 -41.42 35.00
C TYR A 5 19.14 -40.38 34.22
N LEU A 6 18.67 -39.88 33.06
CA LEU A 6 19.03 -38.61 32.38
C LEU A 6 20.33 -38.53 31.56
N LEU A 7 20.21 -38.43 30.22
CA LEU A 7 20.12 -37.10 29.58
C LEU A 7 19.56 -37.22 28.16
N SER A 8 18.55 -36.41 27.89
CA SER A 8 17.71 -36.43 26.71
C SER A 8 18.22 -35.52 25.58
N ILE A 9 17.88 -35.95 24.37
CA ILE A 9 17.98 -35.35 23.04
C ILE A 9 17.55 -33.87 22.97
N VAL A 10 18.29 -33.03 22.23
CA VAL A 10 17.74 -31.84 21.55
C VAL A 10 18.36 -31.73 20.15
N ILE A 11 17.62 -32.22 19.15
CA ILE A 11 17.80 -31.89 17.74
C ILE A 11 16.76 -30.79 17.46
N ILE A 12 17.21 -29.56 17.20
CA ILE A 12 16.32 -28.46 16.82
C ILE A 12 16.02 -28.58 15.33
N LEU A 13 14.88 -29.22 15.04
CA LEU A 13 14.25 -29.27 13.73
C LEU A 13 13.35 -28.04 13.60
N THR A 14 13.70 -27.07 12.75
CA THR A 14 12.81 -25.95 12.40
C THR A 14 11.70 -26.45 11.47
N ILE A 15 10.62 -26.94 12.06
CA ILE A 15 9.31 -27.09 11.40
C ILE A 15 8.60 -25.74 11.54
N ALA A 16 8.43 -25.02 10.43
CA ALA A 16 7.40 -24.00 10.35
C ALA A 16 6.04 -24.72 10.41
N LEU A 17 5.32 -24.45 11.50
CA LEU A 17 4.05 -25.05 11.90
C LEU A 17 3.03 -25.03 10.75
N THR A 18 2.74 -26.20 10.19
CA THR A 18 1.42 -26.47 9.61
C THR A 18 0.39 -26.22 10.70
N GLY A 19 -0.54 -25.28 10.49
CA GLY A 19 -1.64 -25.06 11.43
C GLY A 19 -2.38 -26.38 11.66
N ALA A 20 -2.43 -26.83 12.91
CA ALA A 20 -3.31 -27.93 13.27
C ALA A 20 -4.74 -27.56 12.83
N ASN A 21 -5.46 -28.50 12.23
CA ASN A 21 -6.91 -28.41 11.98
C ASN A 21 -7.44 -27.18 11.21
N GLY A 22 -6.64 -26.51 10.39
CA GLY A 22 -7.12 -25.38 9.60
C GLY A 22 -7.18 -24.05 10.34
N GLU A 23 -6.35 -23.87 11.37
CA GLU A 23 -6.08 -22.57 12.01
C GLU A 23 -5.43 -21.55 11.06
N LEU A 24 -5.60 -20.26 11.38
CA LEU A 24 -4.88 -19.18 10.68
C LEU A 24 -3.39 -19.21 11.00
N THR A 25 -2.57 -19.28 9.96
CA THR A 25 -1.12 -19.11 10.05
C THR A 25 -0.74 -17.68 10.45
N SER A 26 0.48 -17.48 10.95
CA SER A 26 1.00 -16.14 11.27
C SER A 26 0.97 -15.19 10.05
N THR A 27 1.27 -15.71 8.86
CA THR A 27 1.20 -14.98 7.60
C THR A 27 -0.22 -14.51 7.28
N GLU A 28 -1.22 -15.37 7.46
CA GLU A 28 -2.62 -15.00 7.23
C GLU A 28 -3.11 -13.97 8.23
N ARG A 29 -2.73 -14.08 9.52
CA ARG A 29 -3.06 -13.06 10.53
C ARG A 29 -2.51 -11.69 10.16
N MET A 30 -1.24 -11.63 9.71
CA MET A 30 -0.64 -10.38 9.23
C MET A 30 -1.36 -9.84 7.99
N LYS A 31 -1.73 -10.71 7.04
CA LYS A 31 -2.47 -10.30 5.83
C LYS A 31 -3.83 -9.70 6.17
N ILE A 32 -4.58 -10.34 7.07
CA ILE A 32 -5.87 -9.84 7.54
C ILE A 32 -5.68 -8.48 8.23
N LEU A 33 -4.71 -8.35 9.14
CA LEU A 33 -4.40 -7.07 9.81
C LEU A 33 -4.09 -5.95 8.82
N ASN A 34 -3.25 -6.23 7.82
CA ASN A 34 -2.84 -5.24 6.82
C ASN A 34 -4.01 -4.79 5.94
N GLU A 35 -4.85 -5.71 5.45
CA GLU A 35 -6.02 -5.34 4.64
C GLU A 35 -7.05 -4.54 5.45
N MET A 36 -7.33 -4.94 6.69
CA MET A 36 -8.25 -4.20 7.56
C MET A 36 -7.77 -2.77 7.83
N ASN A 37 -6.47 -2.59 8.08
CA ASN A 37 -5.87 -1.27 8.25
C ASN A 37 -5.82 -0.47 6.95
N TRP A 38 -5.65 -1.13 5.81
CA TRP A 38 -5.72 -0.46 4.51
C TRP A 38 -7.12 0.11 4.24
N TRP A 39 -8.18 -0.66 4.51
CA TRP A 39 -9.56 -0.15 4.38
C TRP A 39 -9.80 1.09 5.26
N ARG A 40 -9.19 1.15 6.44
CA ARG A 40 -9.28 2.30 7.37
C ARG A 40 -8.49 3.53 6.95
N PHE A 41 -7.39 3.33 6.22
CA PHE A 41 -6.50 4.42 5.85
C PHE A 41 -7.11 5.34 4.79
N ASP A 42 -7.86 4.77 3.84
CA ASP A 42 -8.48 5.51 2.74
C ASP A 42 -9.96 5.10 2.53
N PRO A 43 -10.83 5.35 3.54
CA PRO A 43 -12.24 5.01 3.44
C PRO A 43 -12.92 5.92 2.42
N THR A 44 -13.93 5.40 1.72
CA THR A 44 -14.79 6.21 0.85
C THR A 44 -16.23 6.11 1.34
N PRO A 45 -16.87 7.20 1.78
CA PRO A 45 -16.36 8.57 1.93
C PRO A 45 -15.25 8.69 3.01
N LEU A 46 -14.51 9.80 3.01
CA LEU A 46 -13.43 10.07 3.95
C LEU A 46 -13.95 10.44 5.34
N SER A 47 -13.31 9.90 6.39
CA SER A 47 -13.63 10.20 7.79
C SER A 47 -13.08 11.55 8.22
N ASN A 48 -13.75 12.20 9.20
CA ASN A 48 -13.18 13.31 9.94
C ASN A 48 -13.52 13.16 11.44
N PRO A 49 -12.54 13.01 12.35
CA PRO A 49 -11.09 12.90 12.10
C PRO A 49 -10.70 11.59 11.37
N PRO A 50 -9.46 11.48 10.84
CA PRO A 50 -8.94 10.24 10.26
C PRO A 50 -9.06 9.06 11.23
N MET A 51 -9.42 7.88 10.73
CA MET A 51 -9.47 6.67 11.55
C MET A 51 -8.06 6.17 11.87
N GLY A 52 -7.83 5.77 13.11
CA GLY A 52 -6.58 5.13 13.52
C GLY A 52 -6.49 3.67 13.08
N ALA A 53 -5.26 3.18 12.93
CA ALA A 53 -4.98 1.76 12.69
C ALA A 53 -5.46 0.89 13.86
N MET A 54 -5.89 -0.34 13.55
CA MET A 54 -6.16 -1.41 14.50
C MET A 54 -4.91 -2.24 14.79
N SER A 55 -4.89 -2.83 15.97
CA SER A 55 -3.94 -3.87 16.37
C SER A 55 -4.58 -5.26 16.41
N TRP A 56 -3.76 -6.30 16.29
CA TRP A 56 -4.20 -7.68 16.52
C TRP A 56 -4.32 -7.97 18.02
N ASN A 57 -5.43 -8.55 18.46
CA ASN A 57 -5.68 -8.91 19.86
C ASN A 57 -5.49 -10.42 20.08
N SER A 58 -4.32 -10.82 20.57
CA SER A 58 -3.99 -12.25 20.75
C SER A 58 -4.88 -12.96 21.77
N THR A 59 -5.34 -12.27 22.81
CA THR A 59 -6.26 -12.85 23.80
C THR A 59 -7.59 -13.20 23.16
N TYR A 60 -8.12 -12.31 22.31
CA TYR A 60 -9.37 -12.56 21.59
C TYR A 60 -9.19 -13.65 20.54
N ALA A 61 -8.03 -13.70 19.87
CA ALA A 61 -7.72 -14.75 18.91
C ALA A 61 -7.81 -16.14 19.56
N ASN A 62 -7.21 -16.31 20.75
CA ASN A 62 -7.22 -17.59 21.46
C ASN A 62 -8.64 -17.98 21.92
N GLN A 63 -9.39 -17.04 22.49
CA GLN A 63 -10.77 -17.30 22.93
C GLN A 63 -11.70 -17.64 21.75
N LEU A 64 -11.52 -16.95 20.62
CA LEU A 64 -12.28 -17.20 19.41
C LEU A 64 -11.89 -18.55 18.81
N GLN A 65 -10.61 -18.93 18.85
CA GLN A 65 -10.14 -20.24 18.40
C GLN A 65 -10.80 -21.37 19.19
N GLU A 66 -10.82 -21.30 20.53
CA GLU A 66 -11.51 -22.28 21.39
C GLU A 66 -13.01 -22.45 21.05
N PHE A 67 -13.64 -21.40 20.53
CA PHE A 67 -15.02 -21.46 20.07
C PHE A 67 -15.16 -22.11 18.69
N VAL A 68 -14.35 -21.66 17.71
CA VAL A 68 -14.42 -22.14 16.32
C VAL A 68 -13.98 -23.61 16.23
N ASP A 69 -13.11 -24.07 17.13
CA ASP A 69 -12.70 -25.47 17.27
C ASP A 69 -13.85 -26.43 17.59
N LYS A 70 -14.93 -25.93 18.22
CA LYS A 70 -16.13 -26.71 18.55
C LYS A 70 -17.06 -26.91 17.35
N CYS A 71 -16.78 -26.25 16.22
CA CYS A 71 -17.64 -26.26 15.03
C CYS A 71 -19.10 -25.90 15.31
N ALA A 72 -19.32 -25.04 16.31
CA ALA A 72 -20.64 -24.61 16.73
C ALA A 72 -21.30 -23.74 15.63
N ASN A 73 -22.62 -23.89 15.48
CA ASN A 73 -23.41 -23.01 14.64
C ASN A 73 -23.88 -21.81 15.48
N GLY A 74 -23.30 -20.62 15.25
CA GLY A 74 -23.72 -19.40 15.93
C GLY A 74 -22.57 -18.42 16.15
N TYR A 75 -22.84 -17.40 16.95
CA TYR A 75 -21.87 -16.41 17.41
C TYR A 75 -21.12 -16.92 18.66
N SER A 76 -19.88 -16.48 18.85
CA SER A 76 -19.08 -16.81 20.02
C SER A 76 -19.68 -16.20 21.31
N PRO A 77 -19.40 -16.76 22.50
CA PRO A 77 -19.86 -16.16 23.76
C PRO A 77 -19.44 -14.70 23.95
N ASN A 78 -18.26 -14.33 23.45
CA ASN A 78 -17.76 -12.95 23.50
C ASN A 78 -18.49 -12.01 22.54
N ALA A 79 -19.05 -12.53 21.44
CA ALA A 79 -19.93 -11.75 20.59
C ALA A 79 -21.26 -11.41 21.28
N LEU A 80 -21.72 -12.27 22.22
CA LEU A 80 -22.95 -12.10 22.99
C LEU A 80 -22.76 -11.29 24.28
N ALA A 81 -21.53 -11.14 24.78
CA ALA A 81 -21.21 -10.20 25.86
C ALA A 81 -21.33 -8.71 25.43
N GLY A 82 -21.64 -8.43 24.14
CA GLY A 82 -21.78 -7.10 23.56
C GLY A 82 -22.75 -6.91 22.37
N ASN A 83 -23.35 -7.98 21.81
CA ASN A 83 -24.53 -7.99 20.91
C ASN A 83 -24.52 -7.15 19.60
N VAL A 84 -23.45 -6.86 18.85
CA VAL A 84 -22.66 -7.81 18.03
C VAL A 84 -21.52 -7.05 17.35
N SER A 85 -20.28 -7.50 17.61
CA SER A 85 -19.04 -7.10 16.91
C SER A 85 -18.37 -8.28 16.22
N GLU A 86 -19.11 -9.32 15.89
CA GLU A 86 -18.57 -10.53 15.28
C GLU A 86 -19.25 -10.79 13.93
N TYR A 87 -18.44 -11.14 12.93
CA TYR A 87 -18.97 -11.66 11.68
C TYR A 87 -18.38 -13.03 11.35
N VAL A 88 -19.16 -13.80 10.60
CA VAL A 88 -18.87 -15.19 10.24
C VAL A 88 -18.92 -15.35 8.73
N ILE A 89 -17.87 -15.95 8.17
CA ILE A 89 -17.83 -16.38 6.78
C ILE A 89 -17.71 -17.89 6.75
N SER A 90 -18.58 -18.53 5.97
CA SER A 90 -18.50 -19.96 5.68
C SER A 90 -17.94 -20.13 4.27
N TYR A 91 -16.86 -20.89 4.14
CA TYR A 91 -16.14 -21.05 2.90
C TYR A 91 -15.99 -22.53 2.56
N LYS A 92 -16.47 -22.95 1.39
CA LYS A 92 -16.34 -24.33 0.89
C LYS A 92 -15.21 -24.41 -0.13
N GLY A 93 -14.49 -25.53 -0.14
CA GLY A 93 -13.32 -25.74 -1.00
C GLY A 93 -12.01 -25.39 -0.32
N ASP A 94 -10.98 -25.13 -1.11
CA ASP A 94 -9.63 -24.86 -0.62
C ASP A 94 -9.53 -23.46 -0.03
N TRP A 95 -9.24 -23.40 1.27
CA TRP A 95 -9.16 -22.15 2.00
C TRP A 95 -8.14 -21.19 1.37
N ASN A 96 -8.57 -19.95 1.13
CA ASN A 96 -7.71 -18.89 0.66
C ASN A 96 -8.14 -17.56 1.29
N VAL A 97 -7.34 -17.08 2.24
CA VAL A 97 -7.59 -15.82 2.95
C VAL A 97 -7.78 -14.63 1.99
N THR A 98 -7.12 -14.63 0.82
CA THR A 98 -7.21 -13.55 -0.16
C THR A 98 -8.60 -13.48 -0.79
N VAL A 99 -9.17 -14.64 -1.13
CA VAL A 99 -10.52 -14.72 -1.71
C VAL A 99 -11.54 -14.20 -0.70
N VAL A 100 -11.38 -14.58 0.57
CA VAL A 100 -12.23 -14.11 1.67
C VAL A 100 -12.13 -12.60 1.87
N LEU A 101 -10.92 -12.04 1.87
CA LEU A 101 -10.70 -10.60 2.00
C LEU A 101 -11.25 -9.81 0.79
N ASN A 102 -11.11 -10.34 -0.43
CA ASN A 102 -11.71 -9.75 -1.63
C ASN A 102 -13.23 -9.78 -1.59
N TYR A 103 -13.83 -10.86 -1.10
CA TYR A 103 -15.26 -10.93 -0.86
C TYR A 103 -15.70 -9.86 0.15
N ILE A 104 -14.99 -9.72 1.29
CA ILE A 104 -15.29 -8.67 2.27
C ILE A 104 -15.21 -7.29 1.60
N LEU A 105 -14.15 -6.98 0.87
CA LEU A 105 -13.99 -5.72 0.16
C LEU A 105 -15.14 -5.45 -0.83
N SER A 106 -15.60 -6.48 -1.56
CA SER A 106 -16.73 -6.35 -2.50
C SER A 106 -18.01 -5.85 -1.82
N THR A 107 -18.17 -6.06 -0.51
CA THR A 107 -19.33 -5.58 0.25
C THR A 107 -19.31 -4.07 0.53
N LYS A 108 -18.25 -3.36 0.16
CA LYS A 108 -18.10 -1.91 0.35
C LYS A 108 -19.30 -1.11 -0.18
N VAL A 109 -19.83 -1.50 -1.33
CA VAL A 109 -20.94 -0.79 -2.01
C VAL A 109 -22.29 -0.95 -1.30
N ASN A 110 -22.40 -1.90 -0.38
CA ASN A 110 -23.66 -2.23 0.29
C ASN A 110 -23.96 -1.30 1.48
N TYR A 111 -22.96 -0.57 1.98
CA TYR A 111 -23.16 0.33 3.11
C TYR A 111 -23.53 1.74 2.61
N ASN A 112 -24.71 2.21 3.01
CA ASN A 112 -25.17 3.55 2.70
C ASN A 112 -24.74 4.51 3.81
N PHE A 113 -23.77 5.38 3.49
CA PHE A 113 -23.23 6.35 4.44
C PHE A 113 -24.20 7.50 4.77
N THR A 114 -25.20 7.74 3.92
CA THR A 114 -26.23 8.76 4.14
C THR A 114 -27.25 8.26 5.16
N THR A 115 -27.80 7.07 4.94
CA THR A 115 -28.77 6.44 5.87
C THR A 115 -28.08 5.73 7.04
N LYS A 116 -26.75 5.66 7.02
CA LYS A 116 -25.90 5.02 8.05
C LYS A 116 -26.30 3.57 8.29
N SER A 117 -26.67 2.86 7.24
CA SER A 117 -27.22 1.51 7.31
C SER A 117 -26.75 0.64 6.16
N CYS A 118 -26.70 -0.66 6.41
CA CYS A 118 -26.49 -1.65 5.36
C CYS A 118 -27.76 -1.78 4.51
N ASN A 119 -27.61 -1.85 3.19
CA ASN A 119 -28.74 -1.99 2.28
C ASN A 119 -29.56 -3.26 2.64
N PRO A 120 -30.90 -3.20 2.63
CA PRO A 120 -31.75 -4.34 2.96
C PRO A 120 -31.38 -5.60 2.15
N GLY A 121 -31.28 -6.75 2.81
CA GLY A 121 -30.95 -8.03 2.18
C GLY A 121 -29.47 -8.22 1.81
N THR A 122 -28.58 -7.27 2.14
CA THR A 122 -27.15 -7.35 1.84
C THR A 122 -26.28 -7.52 3.09
N VAL A 123 -25.01 -7.86 2.88
CA VAL A 123 -23.98 -7.90 3.91
C VAL A 123 -23.02 -6.71 3.74
N CYS A 124 -22.54 -6.15 4.84
CA CYS A 124 -21.65 -4.98 4.85
C CYS A 124 -20.38 -5.24 5.66
N LEU A 125 -19.70 -6.36 5.41
CA LEU A 125 -18.55 -6.78 6.20
C LEU A 125 -17.39 -5.77 6.18
N HIS A 126 -17.14 -5.14 5.01
CA HIS A 126 -16.12 -4.10 4.87
C HIS A 126 -16.41 -2.90 5.77
N SER A 127 -17.69 -2.58 6.01
CA SER A 127 -18.07 -1.44 6.85
C SER A 127 -17.54 -1.58 8.29
N TYR A 128 -17.41 -2.80 8.82
CA TYR A 128 -16.86 -2.99 10.17
C TYR A 128 -15.45 -2.42 10.32
N ALA A 129 -14.60 -2.60 9.32
CA ALA A 129 -13.28 -1.99 9.33
C ALA A 129 -13.37 -0.46 9.28
N VAL A 130 -14.26 0.13 8.47
CA VAL A 130 -14.19 1.54 8.10
C VAL A 130 -15.21 2.50 8.73
N VAL A 131 -16.16 2.02 9.51
CA VAL A 131 -17.21 2.88 10.13
C VAL A 131 -17.14 2.88 11.65
N SER A 132 -16.14 2.22 12.24
CA SER A 132 -16.12 1.87 13.65
C SER A 132 -14.94 2.52 14.40
N LYS A 133 -15.11 2.79 15.70
CA LYS A 133 -14.03 3.26 16.61
C LYS A 133 -13.21 2.12 17.20
N MET A 134 -13.28 0.92 16.62
CA MET A 134 -12.61 -0.27 17.15
C MET A 134 -11.10 -0.04 17.11
N LYS A 135 -10.37 -0.47 18.13
CA LYS A 135 -8.92 -0.25 18.24
C LYS A 135 -8.14 -1.54 18.09
N SER A 136 -8.78 -2.68 18.36
CA SER A 136 -8.19 -3.99 18.19
C SER A 136 -9.19 -4.98 17.61
N PHE A 137 -8.69 -6.05 17.02
CA PHE A 137 -9.52 -7.15 16.53
C PHE A 137 -8.72 -8.44 16.45
N ALA A 138 -9.42 -9.56 16.30
CA ALA A 138 -8.82 -10.86 16.05
C ALA A 138 -9.73 -11.71 15.18
N CYS A 139 -9.13 -12.67 14.48
CA CYS A 139 -9.88 -13.67 13.74
C CYS A 139 -9.40 -15.08 14.09
N ALA A 140 -10.28 -16.04 13.90
CA ALA A 140 -10.01 -17.47 14.06
C ALA A 140 -10.60 -18.25 12.88
N LEU A 141 -10.04 -19.42 12.62
CA LEU A 141 -10.42 -20.30 11.53
C LEU A 141 -10.38 -21.73 12.02
N ASN A 142 -11.34 -22.53 11.60
CA ASN A 142 -11.28 -23.99 11.69
C ASN A 142 -11.94 -24.59 10.46
N LYS A 143 -11.56 -25.83 10.13
CA LYS A 143 -12.25 -26.62 9.12
C LYS A 143 -13.28 -27.53 9.79
N CYS A 144 -14.55 -27.23 9.59
CA CYS A 144 -15.68 -27.99 10.10
C CYS A 144 -16.31 -28.84 9.00
N ASN A 145 -15.97 -30.13 8.96
CA ASN A 145 -16.24 -31.02 7.83
C ASN A 145 -15.64 -30.43 6.53
N ASP A 146 -16.45 -30.26 5.48
CA ASP A 146 -16.01 -29.67 4.20
C ASP A 146 -16.20 -28.15 4.13
N THR A 147 -16.35 -27.47 5.28
CA THR A 147 -16.59 -26.03 5.33
C THR A 147 -15.66 -25.35 6.33
N TYR A 148 -14.87 -24.41 5.85
CA TYR A 148 -14.09 -23.51 6.69
C TYR A 148 -15.01 -22.47 7.34
N ARG A 149 -14.79 -22.27 8.64
CA ARG A 149 -15.52 -21.33 9.48
C ARG A 149 -14.58 -20.23 9.92
N PHE A 150 -14.70 -19.07 9.29
CA PHE A 150 -13.86 -17.91 9.57
C PHE A 150 -14.64 -16.88 10.38
N TYR A 151 -14.14 -16.59 11.58
CA TYR A 151 -14.74 -15.65 12.51
C TYR A 151 -13.79 -14.48 12.74
N CYS A 152 -14.32 -13.26 12.81
CA CYS A 152 -13.57 -12.11 13.29
C CYS A 152 -14.36 -11.37 14.35
N ASN A 153 -13.71 -11.03 15.46
CA ASN A 153 -14.28 -10.29 16.57
C ASN A 153 -13.43 -9.04 16.87
N PHE A 154 -14.07 -7.97 17.32
CA PHE A 154 -13.48 -6.64 17.41
C PHE A 154 -13.72 -5.98 18.77
N ASP A 155 -12.80 -5.10 19.18
CA ASP A 155 -12.80 -4.40 20.47
C ASP A 155 -12.38 -2.91 20.35
N PRO A 156 -13.10 -1.97 20.98
CA PRO A 156 -14.42 -2.14 21.61
C PRO A 156 -15.45 -2.68 20.62
N VAL A 157 -16.56 -3.20 21.14
CA VAL A 157 -17.68 -3.70 20.33
C VAL A 157 -18.07 -2.67 19.27
N GLY A 158 -18.17 -3.11 18.02
CA GLY A 158 -18.48 -2.29 16.85
C GLY A 158 -19.92 -1.77 16.80
N PRO A 159 -20.18 -0.79 15.90
CA PRO A 159 -21.51 -0.22 15.74
C PRO A 159 -22.55 -1.25 15.29
N TYR A 160 -23.64 -1.34 16.05
CA TYR A 160 -24.87 -2.06 15.71
C TYR A 160 -25.48 -1.59 14.37
N ARG A 161 -26.47 -2.34 13.84
CA ARG A 161 -27.40 -1.82 12.82
C ARG A 161 -27.96 -0.47 13.30
N GLY A 162 -27.55 0.63 12.66
CA GLY A 162 -28.12 1.97 12.86
C GLY A 162 -27.42 2.87 13.90
N VAL A 163 -26.34 2.45 14.54
CA VAL A 163 -25.52 3.34 15.40
C VAL A 163 -24.19 3.56 14.72
N ASN A 164 -23.70 4.81 14.61
CA ASN A 164 -22.51 5.14 13.83
C ASN A 164 -21.56 6.05 14.63
N PRO A 165 -20.32 5.62 14.95
CA PRO A 165 -19.32 6.47 15.59
C PRO A 165 -18.47 7.27 14.58
N TYR A 166 -18.72 7.12 13.28
CA TYR A 166 -18.06 7.81 12.17
C TYR A 166 -18.91 8.98 11.66
N GLU A 167 -18.29 10.14 11.47
CA GLU A 167 -18.88 11.31 10.80
C GLU A 167 -18.17 11.52 9.46
N PRO A 168 -18.88 11.38 8.31
CA PRO A 168 -18.27 11.66 7.01
C PRO A 168 -17.90 13.13 6.92
N LYS A 169 -16.73 13.42 6.36
CA LYS A 169 -16.39 14.80 6.00
C LYS A 169 -17.48 15.35 5.07
N PRO A 170 -17.99 16.57 5.31
CA PRO A 170 -18.94 17.19 4.39
C PRO A 170 -18.38 17.17 2.98
N VAL A 171 -19.12 16.57 2.04
CA VAL A 171 -18.80 16.69 0.62
C VAL A 171 -18.94 18.17 0.28
N PRO A 172 -17.95 18.82 -0.34
CA PRO A 172 -18.11 20.18 -0.82
C PRO A 172 -19.33 20.23 -1.74
N THR A 173 -20.39 20.89 -1.31
CA THR A 173 -21.53 21.17 -2.19
C THR A 173 -20.97 21.95 -3.37
N LYS A 174 -21.07 21.39 -4.57
CA LYS A 174 -20.79 22.14 -5.79
C LYS A 174 -21.69 23.38 -5.74
N SER A 175 -21.08 24.56 -5.58
CA SER A 175 -21.83 25.81 -5.71
C SER A 175 -22.48 25.82 -7.10
N PRO A 176 -23.75 26.22 -7.22
CA PRO A 176 -24.39 26.35 -8.52
C PRO A 176 -23.61 27.37 -9.36
N VAL A 177 -23.24 26.94 -10.57
CA VAL A 177 -22.61 27.79 -11.58
C VAL A 177 -23.59 28.92 -11.93
N PRO A 178 -23.19 30.21 -11.86
CA PRO A 178 -24.04 31.30 -12.32
C PRO A 178 -24.22 31.24 -13.84
N THR A 179 -25.47 31.04 -14.28
CA THR A 179 -25.88 31.16 -15.67
C THR A 179 -25.82 32.64 -16.07
N THR A 180 -24.88 33.00 -16.95
CA THR A 180 -24.86 34.34 -17.58
C THR A 180 -25.42 34.22 -18.99
N THR A 181 -26.65 34.69 -19.16
CA THR A 181 -27.29 34.96 -20.46
C THR A 181 -26.68 36.24 -21.06
N PRO A 182 -26.33 36.28 -22.36
CA PRO A 182 -25.73 37.46 -22.99
C PRO A 182 -26.80 38.42 -23.55
N THR A 183 -26.55 39.73 -23.41
CA THR A 183 -27.32 40.83 -24.04
C THR A 183 -26.32 41.85 -24.62
N PRO A 184 -26.60 42.48 -25.79
CA PRO A 184 -25.58 42.81 -26.78
C PRO A 184 -24.97 44.23 -26.68
N THR A 185 -23.87 44.35 -27.43
CA THR A 185 -22.96 45.47 -27.70
C THR A 185 -23.61 46.82 -28.07
N PRO A 186 -22.87 47.92 -27.83
CA PRO A 186 -22.77 49.00 -28.81
C PRO A 186 -21.30 49.28 -29.23
N THR A 187 -21.15 49.42 -30.55
CA THR A 187 -19.93 49.70 -31.32
C THR A 187 -19.43 51.12 -31.12
N LYS A 188 -18.10 51.36 -31.08
CA LYS A 188 -17.44 52.41 -31.90
C LYS A 188 -15.90 52.45 -31.84
N THR A 189 -15.32 52.42 -33.04
CA THR A 189 -14.13 53.13 -33.58
C THR A 189 -12.71 52.86 -33.07
N THR A 190 -11.91 52.24 -33.96
CA THR A 190 -10.45 52.33 -34.18
C THR A 190 -10.04 53.72 -34.74
N PRO A 191 -8.79 54.24 -34.57
CA PRO A 191 -7.56 53.79 -35.31
C PRO A 191 -6.21 54.12 -34.58
N PRO A 192 -5.00 54.11 -35.20
CA PRO A 192 -4.39 53.18 -36.16
C PRO A 192 -3.13 52.46 -35.60
N THR A 193 -2.73 51.40 -36.31
CA THR A 193 -1.51 50.59 -36.15
C THR A 193 -0.22 51.33 -36.55
N PRO A 194 0.91 51.08 -35.87
CA PRO A 194 2.23 51.06 -36.50
C PRO A 194 2.73 49.62 -36.70
N THR A 195 3.15 49.30 -37.92
CA THR A 195 3.70 48.01 -38.38
C THR A 195 5.24 47.97 -38.13
N PRO A 196 5.96 46.85 -38.42
CA PRO A 196 6.57 46.01 -37.39
C PRO A 196 8.11 45.98 -37.46
N THR A 197 8.78 45.77 -36.32
CA THR A 197 10.19 45.34 -36.33
C THR A 197 10.23 43.82 -36.42
N LYS A 198 10.90 43.29 -37.46
CA LYS A 198 11.13 41.87 -37.68
C LYS A 198 11.88 41.25 -36.49
N THR A 199 11.20 40.38 -35.76
CA THR A 199 11.84 39.39 -34.90
C THR A 199 11.42 38.00 -35.37
N THR A 200 12.42 37.17 -35.57
CA THR A 200 12.39 35.80 -36.08
C THR A 200 11.27 34.98 -35.42
N PRO A 201 10.50 34.16 -36.15
CA PRO A 201 9.50 33.29 -35.55
C PRO A 201 10.15 32.36 -34.52
N PRO A 202 9.64 32.27 -33.28
CA PRO A 202 9.98 31.15 -32.43
C PRO A 202 9.47 29.88 -33.12
N THR A 203 10.37 28.90 -33.27
CA THR A 203 10.07 27.54 -33.67
C THR A 203 8.77 27.08 -32.99
N PRO A 204 7.77 26.56 -33.73
CA PRO A 204 6.54 26.10 -33.11
C PRO A 204 6.89 25.05 -32.06
N ALA A 205 6.46 25.29 -30.82
CA ALA A 205 6.51 24.30 -29.76
C ALA A 205 5.86 23.00 -30.27
N PRO A 206 6.45 21.82 -30.01
CA PRO A 206 5.90 20.58 -30.49
C PRO A 206 4.47 20.43 -29.97
N THR A 207 3.53 20.33 -30.90
CA THR A 207 2.11 20.13 -30.64
C THR A 207 1.96 18.89 -29.78
N GLN A 208 1.52 19.08 -28.54
CA GLN A 208 1.25 17.99 -27.59
C GLN A 208 0.15 17.10 -28.19
N THR A 209 0.56 15.95 -28.70
CA THR A 209 -0.34 15.03 -29.40
C THR A 209 -1.17 14.28 -28.37
N THR A 210 -2.48 14.39 -28.47
CA THR A 210 -3.47 13.65 -27.68
C THR A 210 -3.49 12.18 -28.15
N GLY A 211 -2.66 11.35 -27.52
CA GLY A 211 -2.53 9.89 -27.67
C GLY A 211 -1.66 9.32 -26.53
N PRO A 212 -1.65 8.01 -26.20
CA PRO A 212 -1.04 7.55 -24.95
C PRO A 212 0.48 7.72 -25.00
N ILE A 213 1.03 8.40 -23.98
CA ILE A 213 2.43 8.81 -23.91
C ILE A 213 3.21 7.74 -23.14
N SER A 214 4.32 7.23 -23.67
CA SER A 214 5.29 6.47 -22.86
C SER A 214 5.87 7.39 -21.80
N ILE A 215 5.77 7.01 -20.53
CA ILE A 215 6.24 7.80 -19.38
C ILE A 215 7.55 7.19 -18.89
N ASN A 216 8.57 8.01 -18.65
CA ASN A 216 9.85 7.54 -18.14
C ASN A 216 10.52 8.62 -17.25
N TRP A 217 10.60 8.34 -15.95
CA TRP A 217 11.23 9.20 -14.94
C TRP A 217 12.68 8.81 -14.62
N ARG A 218 13.31 7.95 -15.43
CA ARG A 218 14.69 7.49 -15.17
C ARG A 218 15.68 8.64 -15.14
N ALA A 219 15.49 9.67 -15.97
CA ALA A 219 16.36 10.85 -16.00
C ALA A 219 16.28 11.72 -14.73
N GLN A 220 15.17 11.66 -14.00
CA GLN A 220 14.95 12.36 -12.73
C GLN A 220 15.20 11.45 -11.51
N SER A 221 15.35 10.15 -11.75
CA SER A 221 15.64 9.19 -10.68
C SER A 221 17.08 9.36 -10.22
N THR A 222 17.28 9.34 -8.92
CA THR A 222 18.62 9.26 -8.31
C THR A 222 19.35 7.99 -8.75
N PRO A 223 20.67 7.89 -8.54
CA PRO A 223 21.42 6.67 -8.80
C PRO A 223 20.81 5.41 -8.16
N VAL A 224 21.06 4.25 -8.76
CA VAL A 224 20.62 2.95 -8.21
C VAL A 224 21.45 2.63 -6.97
N ARG A 225 20.75 2.28 -5.89
CA ARG A 225 21.36 1.86 -4.61
C ARG A 225 21.37 0.34 -4.46
N ASN A 226 22.01 -0.13 -3.40
CA ASN A 226 22.11 -1.56 -3.09
C ASN A 226 21.77 -1.83 -1.62
N GLN A 227 20.66 -2.52 -1.38
CA GLN A 227 20.21 -2.92 -0.05
C GLN A 227 21.05 -4.03 0.57
N GLY A 228 21.86 -4.73 -0.22
CA GLY A 228 22.68 -5.85 0.22
C GLY A 228 21.87 -6.98 0.85
N GLN A 229 22.33 -7.49 1.99
CA GLN A 229 21.74 -8.66 2.67
C GLN A 229 20.62 -8.29 3.66
N CYS A 230 20.23 -7.02 3.71
CA CYS A 230 19.16 -6.54 4.57
C CYS A 230 17.83 -6.53 3.80
N GLY A 231 16.75 -7.03 4.42
CA GLY A 231 15.37 -6.97 3.88
C GLY A 231 14.76 -5.57 3.97
N SER A 232 15.48 -4.55 3.48
CA SER A 232 15.15 -3.13 3.57
C SER A 232 14.59 -2.55 2.27
N CYS A 233 14.15 -3.37 1.31
CA CYS A 233 13.59 -2.92 0.03
C CYS A 233 12.43 -1.92 0.19
N TYR A 234 11.63 -2.06 1.26
CA TYR A 234 10.58 -1.11 1.61
C TYR A 234 11.11 0.29 1.96
N ILE A 235 12.33 0.38 2.52
CA ILE A 235 13.02 1.64 2.79
C ILE A 235 13.55 2.24 1.50
N PHE A 236 14.32 1.46 0.74
CA PHE A 236 14.90 1.91 -0.52
C PHE A 236 13.84 2.37 -1.53
N SER A 237 12.72 1.66 -1.62
CA SER A 237 11.62 2.02 -2.52
C SER A 237 10.86 3.29 -2.08
N ALA A 238 10.74 3.51 -0.77
CA ALA A 238 10.18 4.75 -0.22
C ALA A 238 11.09 5.94 -0.49
N ILE A 239 12.38 5.81 -0.16
CA ILE A 239 13.39 6.86 -0.34
C ILE A 239 13.58 7.18 -1.82
N ALA A 240 13.76 6.18 -2.70
CA ALA A 240 13.91 6.44 -4.13
C ALA A 240 12.69 7.21 -4.71
N GLY A 241 11.48 6.91 -4.23
CA GLY A 241 10.27 7.63 -4.61
C GLY A 241 10.23 9.06 -4.09
N ALA A 242 10.66 9.26 -2.84
CA ALA A 242 10.80 10.57 -2.21
C ALA A 242 11.83 11.43 -2.97
N GLU A 243 13.05 10.94 -3.15
CA GLU A 243 14.13 11.64 -3.86
C GLU A 243 13.72 12.03 -5.28
N THR A 244 13.19 11.08 -6.05
CA THR A 244 12.83 11.35 -7.46
C THR A 244 11.73 12.41 -7.55
N ARG A 245 10.76 12.40 -6.63
CA ARG A 245 9.72 13.42 -6.60
C ARG A 245 10.22 14.77 -6.09
N TYR A 246 11.19 14.77 -5.17
CA TYR A 246 11.90 15.98 -4.78
C TYR A 246 12.65 16.60 -5.97
N VAL A 247 13.37 15.78 -6.74
CA VAL A 247 14.03 16.20 -7.99
C VAL A 247 13.02 16.79 -8.98
N ILE A 248 11.90 16.11 -9.22
CA ILE A 248 10.83 16.61 -10.11
C ILE A 248 10.27 17.95 -9.64
N LYS A 249 10.04 18.09 -8.32
CA LYS A 249 9.42 19.30 -7.75
C LYS A 249 10.36 20.50 -7.77
N THR A 250 11.65 20.28 -7.52
CA THR A 250 12.63 21.36 -7.28
C THR A 250 13.51 21.64 -8.50
N GLY A 251 13.63 20.70 -9.42
CA GLY A 251 14.63 20.76 -10.50
C GLY A 251 16.06 20.48 -10.03
N ALA A 252 16.24 19.91 -8.83
CA ALA A 252 17.56 19.54 -8.31
C ALA A 252 18.25 18.51 -9.24
N ASP A 253 19.59 18.50 -9.24
CA ASP A 253 20.35 17.47 -9.94
C ASP A 253 20.14 16.11 -9.24
N PRO A 254 19.61 15.08 -9.91
CA PRO A 254 19.39 13.76 -9.32
C PRO A 254 20.68 13.10 -8.79
N ASN A 255 21.86 13.54 -9.23
CA ASN A 255 23.14 13.02 -8.71
C ASN A 255 23.56 13.66 -7.38
N THR A 256 22.84 14.69 -6.92
CA THR A 256 23.14 15.43 -5.68
C THR A 256 22.14 15.14 -4.56
N VAL A 257 21.01 14.51 -4.88
CA VAL A 257 19.98 14.12 -3.91
C VAL A 257 20.29 12.71 -3.44
N ASP A 258 20.52 12.57 -2.13
CA ASP A 258 20.89 11.30 -1.50
C ASP A 258 20.36 11.26 -0.06
N PHE A 259 19.20 10.64 0.15
CA PHE A 259 18.55 10.52 1.46
C PHE A 259 18.96 9.22 2.15
N SER A 260 19.12 9.27 3.48
CA SER A 260 19.66 8.14 4.23
C SER A 260 18.65 7.01 4.44
N GLU A 261 18.88 5.86 3.80
CA GLU A 261 18.16 4.63 4.16
C GLU A 261 18.53 4.13 5.55
N GLN A 262 19.75 4.37 6.00
CA GLN A 262 20.21 3.92 7.32
C GLN A 262 19.49 4.62 8.46
N GLU A 263 19.28 5.94 8.34
CA GLU A 263 18.54 6.72 9.33
C GLU A 263 17.12 6.16 9.50
N CYS A 264 16.46 5.83 8.39
CA CYS A 264 15.17 5.15 8.40
C CYS A 264 15.26 3.77 9.07
N LEU A 265 16.26 2.98 8.66
CA LEU A 265 16.47 1.61 9.17
C LEU A 265 16.63 1.60 10.70
N ASN A 266 17.37 2.57 11.24
CA ASN A 266 17.59 2.70 12.68
C ASN A 266 16.29 2.98 13.46
N CYS A 267 15.33 3.66 12.84
CA CYS A 267 14.13 4.17 13.50
C CYS A 267 12.86 3.35 13.27
N ILE A 268 12.95 2.23 12.54
CA ILE A 268 11.80 1.35 12.24
C ILE A 268 11.94 0.02 12.98
N SER A 269 10.88 -0.42 13.66
CA SER A 269 10.92 -1.58 14.58
C SER A 269 11.35 -2.91 13.95
N ASN A 270 11.11 -3.11 12.66
CA ASN A 270 11.36 -4.39 11.99
C ASN A 270 12.72 -4.45 11.27
N GLY A 271 13.40 -3.31 11.11
CA GLY A 271 14.73 -3.25 10.53
C GLY A 271 14.87 -4.00 9.21
N CYS A 272 15.81 -4.94 9.19
CA CYS A 272 16.12 -5.81 8.05
C CYS A 272 15.19 -7.01 7.86
N ASN A 273 14.17 -7.18 8.71
CA ASN A 273 13.23 -8.30 8.63
C ASN A 273 12.02 -8.00 7.72
N GLY A 274 12.08 -6.93 6.93
CA GLY A 274 10.99 -6.48 6.07
C GLY A 274 10.06 -5.47 6.74
N GLY A 275 9.24 -4.84 5.91
CA GLY A 275 8.33 -3.77 6.33
C GLY A 275 7.55 -3.21 5.15
N TRP A 276 6.79 -2.16 5.42
CA TRP A 276 6.06 -1.40 4.40
C TRP A 276 6.63 0.00 4.27
N TYR A 277 6.67 0.53 3.05
CA TYR A 277 7.16 1.89 2.78
C TYR A 277 6.39 2.98 3.55
N THR A 278 5.14 2.71 3.98
CA THR A 278 4.39 3.61 4.87
C THR A 278 5.07 3.81 6.22
N MET A 279 5.75 2.79 6.75
CA MET A 279 6.51 2.88 8.00
C MET A 279 7.64 3.91 7.91
N VAL A 280 8.21 4.10 6.72
CA VAL A 280 9.28 5.09 6.47
C VAL A 280 8.72 6.50 6.59
N PHE A 281 7.59 6.76 5.92
CA PHE A 281 6.95 8.06 5.99
C PHE A 281 6.40 8.36 7.38
N ASP A 282 5.85 7.38 8.07
CA ASP A 282 5.39 7.57 9.44
C ASP A 282 6.57 7.84 10.39
N ALA A 283 7.70 7.16 10.20
CA ALA A 283 8.91 7.37 10.99
C ALA A 283 9.55 8.73 10.74
N LEU A 284 9.41 9.35 9.57
CA LEU A 284 10.06 10.62 9.23
C LEU A 284 9.09 11.80 9.09
N LYS A 285 7.80 11.62 9.38
CA LYS A 285 6.76 12.60 9.10
C LYS A 285 7.03 14.00 9.67
N ASN A 286 7.65 14.08 10.85
CA ASN A 286 7.89 15.35 11.54
C ASN A 286 9.29 15.90 11.29
N GLU A 287 10.24 15.04 10.94
CA GLU A 287 11.65 15.37 10.82
C GLU A 287 12.09 15.56 9.36
N GLY A 288 11.41 14.97 8.39
CA GLY A 288 11.86 14.89 6.99
C GLY A 288 13.01 13.90 6.79
N PHE A 289 13.61 13.90 5.60
CA PHE A 289 14.72 13.01 5.24
C PHE A 289 16.08 13.66 5.54
N GLY A 290 16.95 12.96 6.27
CA GLY A 290 18.36 13.34 6.43
C GLY A 290 19.23 12.84 5.27
N PRO A 291 20.45 13.39 5.09
CA PRO A 291 21.32 13.02 3.98
C PRO A 291 22.09 11.73 4.25
N GLU A 292 22.27 10.89 3.22
CA GLU A 292 23.04 9.64 3.28
C GLU A 292 24.49 9.87 3.74
N SER A 293 25.09 11.01 3.39
CA SER A 293 26.45 11.37 3.81
C SER A 293 26.62 11.52 5.33
N ALA A 294 25.53 11.77 6.07
CA ALA A 294 25.57 11.90 7.53
C ALA A 294 25.34 10.56 8.25
N THR A 295 24.55 9.68 7.67
CA THR A 295 24.25 8.36 8.23
C THR A 295 24.34 7.31 7.11
N PRO A 296 25.55 6.86 6.74
CA PRO A 296 25.73 5.94 5.61
C PRO A 296 25.11 4.57 5.84
N TYR A 297 24.67 3.91 4.77
CA TYR A 297 24.06 2.59 4.80
C TYR A 297 25.04 1.47 5.16
N THR A 298 24.73 0.75 6.24
CA THR A 298 25.54 -0.32 6.82
C THR A 298 24.85 -1.68 6.83
N GLN A 299 23.60 -1.77 6.34
CA GLN A 299 22.80 -3.00 6.27
C GLN A 299 22.46 -3.61 7.65
N VAL A 300 22.74 -2.90 8.74
CA VAL A 300 22.47 -3.36 10.11
C VAL A 300 21.71 -2.27 10.83
N GLN A 301 20.63 -2.65 11.52
CA GLN A 301 19.90 -1.71 12.35
C GLN A 301 20.73 -1.33 13.57
N THR A 302 20.86 -0.03 13.81
CA THR A 302 21.54 0.54 14.97
C THR A 302 20.62 1.51 15.71
N THR A 303 21.18 2.34 16.58
CA THR A 303 20.41 3.31 17.38
C THR A 303 19.74 4.37 16.50
N CYS A 304 18.44 4.60 16.73
CA CYS A 304 17.70 5.67 16.07
C CYS A 304 18.22 7.05 16.49
N VAL A 305 18.79 7.79 15.54
CA VAL A 305 19.23 9.18 15.69
C VAL A 305 18.77 9.95 14.46
N LYS A 306 18.00 11.03 14.65
CA LYS A 306 17.44 11.86 13.56
C LYS A 306 17.88 13.32 13.65
N THR A 307 19.17 13.55 13.91
CA THR A 307 19.72 14.89 14.14
C THR A 307 20.48 15.45 12.94
N ALA A 308 20.72 14.64 11.91
CA ALA A 308 21.46 15.04 10.72
C ALA A 308 20.75 16.18 9.95
N GLN A 309 21.54 17.10 9.40
CA GLN A 309 21.10 18.27 8.62
C GLN A 309 21.91 18.38 7.31
N PRO A 310 21.38 19.04 6.25
CA PRO A 310 20.02 19.57 6.15
C PRO A 310 18.98 18.46 6.01
N ARG A 311 17.75 18.72 6.46
CA ARG A 311 16.62 17.77 6.29
C ARG A 311 15.63 18.26 5.24
N VAL A 312 15.13 17.32 4.44
CA VAL A 312 14.10 17.59 3.43
C VAL A 312 12.73 17.20 3.96
N PRO A 313 11.84 18.17 4.29
CA PRO A 313 10.48 17.86 4.72
C PRO A 313 9.64 17.36 3.53
N PHE A 314 8.57 16.64 3.84
CA PHE A 314 7.55 16.24 2.88
C PHE A 314 6.16 16.44 3.48
N ALA A 315 5.16 16.69 2.65
CA ALA A 315 3.80 17.01 3.08
C ALA A 315 2.97 15.77 3.46
N GLY A 316 3.44 14.58 3.07
CA GLY A 316 2.79 13.30 3.31
C GLY A 316 2.88 12.38 2.09
N TYR A 317 2.00 11.39 2.02
CA TYR A 317 1.90 10.48 0.87
C TYR A 317 0.44 10.30 0.43
N THR A 318 0.26 9.93 -0.84
CA THR A 318 -1.04 9.63 -1.43
C THR A 318 -1.03 8.22 -2.01
N THR A 319 -2.02 7.42 -1.64
CA THR A 319 -2.27 6.10 -2.21
C THR A 319 -2.87 6.22 -3.61
N THR A 320 -2.46 5.31 -4.50
CA THR A 320 -2.97 5.21 -5.85
C THR A 320 -4.08 4.15 -5.94
N GLY A 321 -4.81 4.13 -7.05
CA GLY A 321 -5.75 3.05 -7.33
C GLY A 321 -5.04 1.76 -7.78
N ARG A 322 -5.65 0.61 -7.48
CA ARG A 322 -5.15 -0.73 -7.79
C ARG A 322 -5.52 -1.20 -9.20
N SER A 323 -5.16 -0.43 -10.21
CA SER A 323 -5.32 -0.84 -11.62
C SER A 323 -4.21 -0.28 -12.48
N LYS A 324 -4.01 -0.89 -13.65
CA LYS A 324 -3.07 -0.42 -14.68
C LYS A 324 -3.28 1.06 -15.00
N GLU A 325 -4.52 1.45 -15.25
CA GLU A 325 -4.90 2.81 -15.65
C GLU A 325 -4.61 3.80 -14.52
N LYS A 326 -4.82 3.40 -13.26
CA LYS A 326 -4.54 4.24 -12.09
C LYS A 326 -3.04 4.40 -11.83
N LEU A 327 -2.24 3.37 -12.07
CA LEU A 327 -0.78 3.48 -12.03
C LEU A 327 -0.27 4.36 -13.16
N ILE A 328 -0.75 4.19 -14.39
CA ILE A 328 -0.39 5.05 -15.53
C ILE A 328 -0.79 6.50 -15.26
N GLU A 329 -1.99 6.73 -14.72
CA GLU A 329 -2.45 8.08 -14.37
C GLU A 329 -1.54 8.72 -13.31
N SER A 330 -1.18 7.96 -12.27
CA SER A 330 -0.29 8.45 -11.21
C SER A 330 1.11 8.77 -11.75
N LEU A 331 1.61 7.96 -12.68
CA LEU A 331 2.89 8.14 -13.35
C LEU A 331 2.98 9.45 -14.12
N LYS A 332 1.87 10.06 -14.56
CA LYS A 332 1.91 11.36 -15.27
C LYS A 332 2.50 12.49 -14.42
N THR A 333 2.52 12.34 -13.11
CA THR A 333 2.99 13.37 -12.17
C THR A 333 4.32 13.02 -11.48
N GLY A 334 4.82 11.81 -11.68
CA GLY A 334 6.04 11.31 -11.04
C GLY A 334 5.99 9.81 -10.77
N PRO A 335 7.09 9.21 -10.31
CA PRO A 335 7.14 7.77 -10.05
C PRO A 335 6.25 7.37 -8.86
N VAL A 336 5.97 6.08 -8.77
CA VAL A 336 5.08 5.48 -7.76
C VAL A 336 5.84 4.38 -7.04
N THR A 337 5.90 4.43 -5.72
CA THR A 337 6.43 3.33 -4.91
C THR A 337 5.41 2.20 -4.91
N ILE A 338 5.85 0.99 -5.26
CA ILE A 338 5.00 -0.20 -5.40
C ILE A 338 5.62 -1.39 -4.67
N ALA A 339 4.81 -2.42 -4.43
CA ALA A 339 5.31 -3.74 -4.06
C ALA A 339 4.83 -4.78 -5.08
N LEU A 340 5.65 -5.81 -5.31
CA LEU A 340 5.36 -6.89 -6.24
C LEU A 340 5.94 -8.22 -5.74
N TRP A 341 5.60 -9.29 -6.44
CA TRP A 341 6.17 -10.61 -6.27
C TRP A 341 7.46 -10.77 -7.06
N VAL A 342 8.53 -11.11 -6.35
CA VAL A 342 9.81 -11.55 -6.90
C VAL A 342 9.85 -13.07 -6.82
N ASP A 343 10.04 -13.73 -7.96
CA ASP A 343 10.37 -15.16 -8.05
C ASP A 343 11.87 -15.37 -8.37
N GLU A 344 12.27 -16.61 -8.65
CA GLU A 344 13.64 -16.96 -9.02
C GLU A 344 14.12 -16.32 -10.34
N GLY A 345 13.22 -16.18 -11.32
CA GLY A 345 13.52 -15.54 -12.60
C GLY A 345 13.88 -14.07 -12.42
N TRP A 346 13.23 -13.37 -11.50
CA TRP A 346 13.54 -11.98 -11.17
C TRP A 346 14.97 -11.84 -10.62
N GLN A 347 15.41 -12.74 -9.74
CA GLN A 347 16.79 -12.75 -9.20
C GLN A 347 17.84 -12.87 -10.32
N ASN A 348 17.54 -13.66 -11.34
CA ASN A 348 18.42 -13.92 -12.48
C ASN A 348 18.22 -12.96 -13.67
N TYR A 349 17.32 -11.97 -13.56
CA TYR A 349 17.06 -11.03 -14.64
C TYR A 349 18.32 -10.25 -15.05
N ARG A 350 18.50 -10.06 -16.36
CA ARG A 350 19.60 -9.30 -16.97
C ARG A 350 19.10 -8.26 -17.96
N SER A 351 18.13 -8.62 -18.80
CA SER A 351 17.56 -7.72 -19.81
C SER A 351 16.27 -8.27 -20.39
N GLY A 352 15.52 -7.44 -21.11
CA GLY A 352 14.30 -7.84 -21.81
C GLY A 352 13.02 -7.51 -21.04
N ILE A 353 11.87 -7.95 -21.55
CA ILE A 353 10.58 -7.74 -20.87
C ILE A 353 10.31 -8.95 -19.98
N TYR A 354 10.43 -8.72 -18.69
CA TYR A 354 10.20 -9.71 -17.65
C TYR A 354 8.72 -10.06 -17.48
N SER A 355 8.46 -11.31 -17.16
CA SER A 355 7.16 -11.80 -16.71
C SER A 355 7.42 -12.84 -15.62
N CYS A 356 6.75 -12.72 -14.47
CA CYS A 356 6.75 -13.78 -13.47
C CYS A 356 6.28 -15.10 -14.10
N ALA A 357 6.94 -16.19 -13.71
CA ALA A 357 6.64 -17.52 -14.24
C ALA A 357 5.24 -18.00 -13.79
N GLN A 358 4.82 -17.59 -12.60
CA GLN A 358 3.50 -17.87 -12.06
C GLN A 358 2.85 -16.60 -11.53
N GLN A 359 1.55 -16.48 -11.74
CA GLN A 359 0.78 -15.43 -11.09
C GLN A 359 0.69 -15.75 -9.59
N ASN A 360 1.06 -14.77 -8.78
CA ASN A 360 1.00 -14.85 -7.33
C ASN A 360 0.08 -13.74 -6.82
N ASN A 361 -0.57 -13.93 -5.68
CA ASN A 361 -1.43 -12.93 -5.04
C ASN A 361 -0.75 -12.28 -3.81
N TRP A 362 0.55 -12.51 -3.65
CA TRP A 362 1.38 -12.01 -2.56
C TRP A 362 2.41 -11.03 -3.13
N VAL A 363 3.02 -10.24 -2.26
CA VAL A 363 4.16 -9.39 -2.60
C VAL A 363 5.24 -9.61 -1.56
N ASN A 364 6.49 -9.54 -1.96
CA ASN A 364 7.65 -9.78 -1.09
C ASN A 364 8.75 -8.73 -1.30
N HIS A 365 8.59 -7.80 -2.24
CA HIS A 365 9.63 -6.84 -2.59
C HIS A 365 9.07 -5.46 -2.93
N GLY A 366 9.66 -4.42 -2.33
CA GLY A 366 9.35 -3.02 -2.61
C GLY A 366 10.29 -2.45 -3.67
N VAL A 367 9.74 -1.77 -4.66
CA VAL A 367 10.49 -1.15 -5.78
C VAL A 367 9.85 0.17 -6.19
N LEU A 368 10.52 0.92 -7.08
CA LEU A 368 9.97 2.17 -7.61
C LEU A 368 9.52 1.98 -9.06
N LEU A 369 8.23 2.18 -9.31
CA LEU A 369 7.67 2.26 -10.66
C LEU A 369 8.00 3.63 -11.25
N THR A 370 8.94 3.65 -12.19
CA THR A 370 9.48 4.87 -12.80
C THR A 370 8.84 5.21 -14.14
N GLY A 371 8.03 4.33 -14.71
CA GLY A 371 7.45 4.59 -16.00
C GLY A 371 6.60 3.46 -16.57
N TYR A 372 6.06 3.74 -17.75
CA TYR A 372 5.29 2.83 -18.57
C TYR A 372 5.65 3.09 -20.04
N ASP A 373 6.08 2.04 -20.73
CA ASP A 373 6.29 2.07 -22.17
C ASP A 373 5.07 1.49 -22.88
N LEU A 374 4.40 2.31 -23.69
CA LEU A 374 3.24 1.92 -24.46
C LEU A 374 3.61 0.94 -25.58
N ALA A 375 4.73 1.16 -26.26
CA ALA A 375 5.08 0.41 -27.48
C ALA A 375 5.30 -1.07 -27.17
N THR A 376 5.95 -1.36 -26.04
CA THR A 376 6.20 -2.70 -25.53
C THR A 376 5.18 -3.14 -24.48
N ASN A 377 4.26 -2.25 -24.11
CA ASN A 377 3.28 -2.46 -23.05
C ASN A 377 3.93 -2.99 -21.75
N SER A 378 4.92 -2.26 -21.25
CA SER A 378 5.74 -2.69 -20.11
C SER A 378 5.96 -1.59 -19.07
N TRP A 379 6.00 -1.98 -17.81
CA TRP A 379 6.43 -1.16 -16.68
C TRP A 379 7.95 -0.95 -16.70
N LEU A 380 8.40 0.24 -16.34
CA LEU A 380 9.81 0.57 -16.11
C LEU A 380 10.04 0.69 -14.60
N ILE A 381 10.85 -0.19 -14.02
CA ILE A 381 10.97 -0.32 -12.56
C ILE A 381 12.44 -0.17 -12.15
N LYS A 382 12.69 0.70 -11.17
CA LYS A 382 14.00 0.84 -10.49
C LYS A 382 14.04 -0.13 -9.31
N ASN A 383 15.07 -0.97 -9.26
CA ASN A 383 15.33 -1.90 -8.17
C ASN A 383 16.43 -1.34 -7.22
N SER A 384 16.63 -2.02 -6.09
CA SER A 384 17.59 -1.65 -5.04
C SER A 384 18.69 -2.70 -4.84
N TRP A 385 19.10 -3.40 -5.90
CA TRP A 385 20.10 -4.48 -5.86
C TRP A 385 21.40 -4.14 -6.60
N GLY A 386 21.71 -2.85 -6.71
CA GLY A 386 22.89 -2.36 -7.40
C GLY A 386 22.77 -2.37 -8.92
N THR A 387 23.71 -1.68 -9.57
CA THR A 387 23.73 -1.48 -11.03
C THR A 387 24.13 -2.72 -11.83
N SER A 388 24.76 -3.72 -11.19
CA SER A 388 25.12 -4.99 -11.81
C SER A 388 23.94 -5.92 -12.07
N TRP A 389 22.80 -5.66 -11.42
CA TRP A 389 21.57 -6.42 -11.62
C TRP A 389 20.71 -5.78 -12.72
N GLY A 390 20.12 -6.60 -13.60
CA GLY A 390 19.21 -6.13 -14.65
C GLY A 390 19.84 -5.11 -15.61
N GLU A 391 19.01 -4.18 -16.10
CA GLU A 391 19.36 -3.17 -17.10
C GLU A 391 19.98 -1.92 -16.44
N GLY A 392 21.09 -2.12 -15.73
CA GLY A 392 21.75 -1.09 -14.94
C GLY A 392 21.00 -0.78 -13.64
N GLY A 393 20.47 -1.80 -12.97
CA GLY A 393 19.63 -1.69 -11.76
C GLY A 393 18.14 -1.53 -12.02
N TYR A 394 17.71 -1.61 -13.29
CA TYR A 394 16.33 -1.48 -13.72
C TYR A 394 15.82 -2.77 -14.34
N ILE A 395 14.50 -2.86 -14.43
CA ILE A 395 13.80 -3.95 -15.11
C ILE A 395 12.63 -3.40 -15.90
N ARG A 396 12.43 -3.96 -17.10
CA ARG A 396 11.19 -3.82 -17.84
C ARG A 396 10.33 -5.02 -17.58
N MET A 397 9.11 -4.83 -17.11
CA MET A 397 8.17 -5.92 -16.78
C MET A 397 6.90 -5.77 -17.59
N THR A 398 6.32 -6.86 -18.08
CA THR A 398 5.05 -6.82 -18.81
C THR A 398 3.94 -6.14 -17.99
N ALA A 399 3.14 -5.30 -18.64
CA ALA A 399 1.97 -4.65 -18.05
C ALA A 399 0.66 -5.40 -18.36
N ASN A 400 0.76 -6.70 -18.65
CA ASN A 400 -0.38 -7.58 -18.88
C ASN A 400 -0.83 -8.26 -17.59
N ASN A 401 -2.15 -8.44 -17.44
CA ASN A 401 -2.78 -9.39 -16.51
C ASN A 401 -2.33 -9.31 -15.04
N ASP A 402 -2.00 -8.11 -14.53
CA ASP A 402 -1.50 -7.93 -13.16
C ASP A 402 -0.30 -8.83 -12.84
N ASN A 403 0.65 -8.90 -13.78
CA ASN A 403 1.83 -9.73 -13.64
C ASN A 403 2.62 -9.38 -12.37
N CYS A 404 3.06 -10.41 -11.64
CA CYS A 404 3.75 -10.26 -10.35
C CYS A 404 2.94 -9.52 -9.27
N ASN A 405 1.60 -9.46 -9.35
CA ASN A 405 0.73 -8.82 -8.36
C ASN A 405 1.00 -7.33 -8.14
N ILE A 406 1.43 -6.63 -9.19
CA ILE A 406 1.78 -5.20 -9.12
C ILE A 406 0.60 -4.30 -8.75
N TYR A 407 -0.65 -4.69 -9.04
CA TYR A 407 -1.86 -3.95 -8.67
C TYR A 407 -2.36 -4.32 -7.27
N GLY A 408 -2.01 -5.51 -6.76
CA GLY A 408 -2.53 -6.05 -5.51
C GLY A 408 -2.01 -5.37 -4.23
N SER A 409 -0.99 -4.52 -4.33
CA SER A 409 -0.38 -3.82 -3.18
C SER A 409 -0.70 -2.32 -3.14
N SER A 410 -0.50 -1.69 -1.99
CA SER A 410 -0.85 -0.28 -1.72
C SER A 410 0.14 0.71 -2.34
N ALA A 411 0.21 0.72 -3.67
CA ALA A 411 1.02 1.66 -4.44
C ALA A 411 0.74 3.11 -4.02
N LEU A 412 1.79 3.90 -3.79
CA LEU A 412 1.69 5.27 -3.29
C LEU A 412 2.77 6.19 -3.85
N TYR A 413 2.64 7.48 -3.57
CA TYR A 413 3.70 8.43 -3.82
C TYR A 413 3.77 9.53 -2.75
N VAL A 414 4.96 10.11 -2.60
CA VAL A 414 5.24 11.23 -1.66
C VAL A 414 4.79 12.56 -2.26
N ASN A 415 4.29 13.44 -1.41
CA ASN A 415 3.90 14.82 -1.75
C ASN A 415 4.91 15.81 -1.16
N TYR A 416 5.31 16.80 -1.96
CA TYR A 416 6.21 17.91 -1.58
C TYR A 416 5.57 19.27 -1.79
#